data_AF-W2JK06-F1
#
_entry.id   AF-W2JK06-F1
#
_cell.length_a   1.000
_cell.length_b   1.000
_cell.length_c   1.000
_cell.angle_alpha   90.00
_cell.angle_beta   90.00
_cell.angle_gamma   90.00
#
_symmetry.space_group_name_H-M   'P 1'
#
loop_
_entity.id
_entity.type
_entity.pdbx_description
1 polymer ?
#
loop_
_entity_poly.entity_id
_entity_poly.type
_entity_poly.pdbx_seq_one_letter_code
_entity_poly.pdbx_strand_id
1 'polypeptide(L)'
;MRNLVSLQRRVWALEASSQSENRCVAFASIPGDAQVFFLRSSGRIEALQLDEQDAHSPSKDLELFLDLREFVEDDDASAGCWRWMNYVAELGTLVCASTSGALVSVDVDTRDGEEVGNVDSGLRAVAWTSNQEMLALVTGAGSLLVMSNDWEVLHETEIESSMPSELELSTSRQDEESWCCELCWREDTKFVALNIATTRRDDDREESEVVHKVLVFTDQLEFHALGRLEDGRAIPALGSALHWSQSLALIASTELRKGRLVVVFFERNGLRHGEFVIPAVYRAPQYRVGRVRWNTTSETIAVSLHPTGKDDDNQPPVIQLWSRNNYHWYLKQELQLRTDDRLVDFNWDEEVAGRLNVVACSAHSQTLTFYEHEFSWDICSVEAEQLTRGEGQEARQSVAMTGVIDGSKLLLTPLHRAMVPPPFALLQATFDAAINSVVFDSQTETLLVLLANGDVILVENYLTPTDVRASSAGLPPPPNAARSRSDTLMSMTTVKLIHAGLDDEPFTLLSLLWVRFSPESCRLVFAGKTGWRDQLVLCSMDTLNANTETEGATVCPVKLFDVRRACEVLQ
;
A
#
# COMPACT_ATOMS: atom_id res chain seq x y z
N MET A 1 14.95 -13.27 -5.95
CA MET A 1 15.56 -12.51 -4.84
C MET A 1 15.57 -11.03 -5.25
N ARG A 2 14.39 -10.41 -5.28
CA ARG A 2 14.24 -9.00 -5.63
C ARG A 2 13.54 -8.28 -4.48
N ASN A 3 13.87 -7.01 -4.31
CA ASN A 3 13.22 -6.11 -3.38
C ASN A 3 12.53 -5.02 -4.19
N LEU A 4 11.37 -4.59 -3.70
CA LEU A 4 10.70 -3.43 -4.25
C LEU A 4 11.42 -2.21 -3.69
N VAL A 5 11.95 -1.33 -4.54
CA VAL A 5 12.69 -0.14 -4.13
C VAL A 5 11.93 1.10 -4.60
N SER A 6 11.93 2.15 -3.78
CA SER A 6 11.34 3.43 -4.17
C SER A 6 12.24 4.15 -5.17
N LEU A 7 11.74 4.35 -6.38
CA LEU A 7 12.40 4.99 -7.50
C LEU A 7 12.20 6.51 -7.45
N GLN A 8 10.96 6.95 -7.29
CA GLN A 8 10.59 8.36 -7.16
C GLN A 8 9.44 8.55 -6.17
N ARG A 9 9.42 9.69 -5.49
CA ARG A 9 8.27 10.17 -4.73
C ARG A 9 8.04 11.65 -5.00
N ARG A 10 6.89 11.96 -5.58
CA ARG A 10 6.41 13.34 -5.73
C ARG A 10 5.29 13.61 -4.74
N VAL A 11 5.28 14.82 -4.19
CA VAL A 11 4.35 15.23 -3.14
C VAL A 11 3.80 16.60 -3.52
N TRP A 12 2.48 16.72 -3.59
CA TRP A 12 1.79 17.98 -3.79
C TRP A 12 0.94 18.27 -2.56
N ALA A 13 1.27 19.33 -1.83
CA ALA A 13 0.42 19.87 -0.79
C ALA A 13 -0.63 20.78 -1.44
N LEU A 14 -1.89 20.51 -1.16
CA LEU A 14 -3.03 21.16 -1.80
C LEU A 14 -3.76 22.02 -0.76
N GLU A 15 -4.03 23.27 -1.12
CA GLU A 15 -4.68 24.20 -0.19
C GLU A 15 -6.13 23.79 0.10
N ALA A 16 -6.56 24.02 1.34
CA ALA A 16 -7.89 23.63 1.79
C ALA A 16 -8.97 24.56 1.23
N SER A 17 -10.02 24.00 0.62
CA SER A 17 -11.28 24.72 0.47
C SER A 17 -11.85 24.95 1.88
N SER A 18 -12.14 26.20 2.25
CA SER A 18 -12.40 26.69 3.62
C SER A 18 -13.67 26.16 4.33
N GLN A 19 -14.29 25.08 3.85
CA GLN A 19 -15.53 24.52 4.39
C GLN A 19 -15.30 23.14 5.00
N SER A 20 -15.48 23.02 6.33
CA SER A 20 -15.24 21.81 7.12
C SER A 20 -16.08 20.59 6.75
N GLU A 21 -17.19 20.77 6.03
CA GLU A 21 -18.09 19.68 5.62
C GLU A 21 -17.74 19.12 4.23
N ASN A 22 -16.81 19.75 3.50
CA ASN A 22 -16.48 19.39 2.13
C ASN A 22 -15.24 18.49 2.03
N ARG A 23 -15.36 17.26 2.57
CA ARG A 23 -14.25 16.29 2.58
C ARG A 23 -14.01 15.72 1.18
N CYS A 24 -12.75 15.46 0.82
CA CYS A 24 -12.45 14.67 -0.37
C CYS A 24 -12.83 13.20 -0.12
N VAL A 25 -13.48 12.58 -1.11
CA VAL A 25 -14.03 11.22 -1.02
C VAL A 25 -13.42 10.25 -2.01
N ALA A 26 -13.01 10.75 -3.19
CA ALA A 26 -12.43 9.95 -4.26
C ALA A 26 -11.52 10.84 -5.12
N PHE A 27 -10.64 10.21 -5.88
CA PHE A 27 -9.84 10.87 -6.91
C PHE A 27 -9.78 9.98 -8.15
N ALA A 28 -9.52 10.60 -9.30
CA ALA A 28 -9.30 9.91 -10.57
C ALA A 28 -8.15 10.60 -11.30
N SER A 29 -7.28 9.81 -11.92
CA SER A 29 -6.20 10.31 -12.76
C SER A 29 -6.43 9.86 -14.19
N ILE A 30 -6.16 10.72 -15.16
CA ILE A 30 -6.15 10.32 -16.57
C ILE A 30 -4.81 9.62 -16.85
N PRO A 31 -4.81 8.35 -17.27
CA PRO A 31 -3.57 7.68 -17.64
C PRO A 31 -2.87 8.41 -18.79
N GLY A 32 -1.55 8.57 -18.69
CA GLY A 32 -0.74 9.24 -19.71
C GLY A 32 -0.86 10.77 -19.74
N ASP A 33 -1.85 11.36 -19.06
CA ASP A 33 -1.99 12.80 -18.90
C ASP A 33 -1.55 13.25 -17.49
N ALA A 34 -1.08 14.48 -17.41
CA ALA A 34 -0.66 15.10 -16.17
C ALA A 34 -1.86 15.72 -15.44
N GLN A 35 -3.04 15.09 -15.42
CA GLN A 35 -4.22 15.67 -14.77
C GLN A 35 -4.86 14.70 -13.77
N VAL A 36 -5.12 15.20 -12.57
CA VAL A 36 -5.78 14.46 -11.48
C VAL A 36 -6.99 15.26 -10.99
N PHE A 37 -8.11 14.57 -10.84
CA PHE A 37 -9.36 15.12 -10.35
C PHE A 37 -9.64 14.62 -8.94
N PHE A 38 -10.19 15.49 -8.11
CA PHE A 38 -10.56 15.21 -6.72
C PHE A 38 -12.06 15.49 -6.56
N LEU A 39 -12.80 14.48 -6.15
CA LEU A 39 -14.22 14.59 -5.84
C LEU A 39 -14.39 14.93 -4.37
N ARG A 40 -15.17 15.97 -4.10
CA ARG A 40 -15.60 16.34 -2.76
C ARG A 40 -16.99 15.78 -2.45
N SER A 41 -17.29 15.54 -1.17
CA SER A 41 -18.60 15.06 -0.72
C SER A 41 -19.76 15.96 -1.14
N SER A 42 -19.53 17.27 -1.32
CA SER A 42 -20.55 18.21 -1.84
C SER A 42 -20.88 18.07 -3.33
N GLY A 43 -20.09 17.31 -4.10
CA GLY A 43 -20.22 17.20 -5.55
C GLY A 43 -19.30 18.14 -6.35
N ARG A 44 -18.45 18.93 -5.67
CA ARG A 44 -17.42 19.71 -6.35
C ARG A 44 -16.28 18.81 -6.84
N ILE A 45 -15.90 19.00 -8.09
CA ILE A 45 -14.72 18.40 -8.71
C ILE A 45 -13.64 19.46 -8.81
N GLU A 46 -12.49 19.14 -8.24
CA GLU A 46 -11.29 19.97 -8.24
C GLU A 46 -10.22 19.29 -9.10
N ALA A 47 -9.55 20.03 -9.97
CA ALA A 47 -8.50 19.50 -10.86
C ALA A 47 -7.12 20.00 -10.44
N LEU A 48 -6.12 19.13 -10.64
CA LEU A 48 -4.70 19.40 -10.44
C LEU A 48 -3.94 18.99 -11.69
N GLN A 49 -3.24 19.96 -12.30
CA GLN A 49 -2.24 19.66 -13.33
C GLN A 49 -0.91 19.26 -12.67
N LEU A 50 -0.39 18.08 -12.99
CA LEU A 50 0.87 17.52 -12.56
C LEU A 50 2.00 17.94 -13.51
N ASP A 51 2.31 19.23 -13.58
CA ASP A 51 3.48 19.66 -14.33
C ASP A 51 4.76 19.21 -13.59
N GLU A 52 5.71 18.59 -14.30
CA GLU A 52 6.96 18.11 -13.68
C GLU A 52 7.75 19.23 -12.99
N GLN A 53 7.59 20.48 -13.46
CA GLN A 53 8.20 21.67 -12.88
C GLN A 53 7.49 22.14 -11.59
N ASP A 54 6.21 21.78 -11.42
CA ASP A 54 5.33 22.24 -10.33
C ASP A 54 5.30 21.30 -9.12
N ALA A 55 5.84 20.08 -9.24
CA ALA A 55 6.13 19.20 -8.09
C ALA A 55 7.08 19.87 -7.05
N HIS A 56 7.60 21.05 -7.38
CA HIS A 56 8.50 21.86 -6.58
C HIS A 56 7.86 23.11 -5.96
N SER A 57 6.55 23.32 -6.10
CA SER A 57 5.82 24.40 -5.43
C SER A 57 5.39 23.98 -4.01
N PRO A 58 5.49 24.86 -3.00
CA PRO A 58 5.19 24.50 -1.60
C PRO A 58 3.70 24.21 -1.36
N SER A 59 2.82 24.85 -2.14
CA SER A 59 1.40 24.53 -2.24
C SER A 59 0.96 24.76 -3.70
N LYS A 60 0.01 23.95 -4.17
CA LYS A 60 -0.68 24.18 -5.45
C LYS A 60 -2.17 24.33 -5.18
N ASP A 61 -2.74 25.39 -5.74
CA ASP A 61 -4.17 25.62 -5.65
C ASP A 61 -4.89 24.61 -6.56
N LEU A 62 -5.96 24.04 -6.02
CA LEU A 62 -6.87 23.23 -6.78
C LEU A 62 -7.80 24.15 -7.57
N GLU A 63 -7.89 23.92 -8.87
CA GLU A 63 -8.83 24.65 -9.71
C GLU A 63 -10.19 23.96 -9.63
N LEU A 64 -11.25 24.74 -9.39
CA LEU A 64 -12.61 24.22 -9.52
C LEU A 64 -12.82 23.83 -10.99
N PHE A 65 -13.01 22.53 -11.22
CA PHE A 65 -13.28 21.99 -12.54
C PHE A 65 -14.77 22.11 -12.87
N LEU A 66 -15.62 21.59 -11.98
CA LEU A 66 -17.08 21.56 -12.16
C LEU A 66 -17.79 21.36 -10.81
N ASP A 67 -19.07 21.75 -10.71
CA ASP A 67 -19.95 21.43 -9.59
C ASP A 67 -21.09 20.54 -10.06
N LEU A 68 -21.10 19.27 -9.64
CA LEU A 68 -22.06 18.26 -10.13
C LEU A 68 -23.51 18.59 -9.79
N ARG A 69 -23.75 19.45 -8.80
CA ARG A 69 -25.09 19.87 -8.37
C ARG A 69 -25.81 20.71 -9.41
N GLU A 70 -25.11 21.25 -10.40
CA GLU A 70 -25.73 22.00 -11.50
C GLU A 70 -26.49 21.09 -12.47
N PHE A 71 -26.23 19.78 -12.44
CA PHE A 71 -26.77 18.80 -13.38
C PHE A 71 -27.82 17.86 -12.79
N VAL A 72 -28.05 17.92 -11.49
CA VAL A 72 -28.99 17.02 -10.79
C VAL A 72 -30.21 17.82 -10.35
N GLU A 73 -31.40 17.30 -10.66
CA GLU A 73 -32.67 17.98 -10.33
C GLU A 73 -33.07 17.84 -8.85
N ASP A 74 -32.46 16.90 -8.12
CA ASP A 74 -32.86 16.50 -6.77
C ASP A 74 -32.14 17.28 -5.66
N ASP A 75 -32.90 18.00 -4.82
CA ASP A 75 -32.39 18.78 -3.68
C ASP A 75 -31.66 17.88 -2.65
N ASP A 76 -32.00 16.59 -2.55
CA ASP A 76 -31.34 15.66 -1.62
C ASP A 76 -29.93 15.23 -2.09
N ALA A 77 -29.65 15.28 -3.40
CA ALA A 77 -28.29 15.06 -3.94
C ALA A 77 -27.33 16.24 -3.68
N SER A 78 -27.87 17.38 -3.24
CA SER A 78 -27.11 18.62 -2.97
C SER A 78 -26.38 18.61 -1.62
N ALA A 79 -26.71 17.66 -0.73
CA ALA A 79 -26.18 17.56 0.63
C ALA A 79 -25.23 16.34 0.78
N GLY A 80 -23.96 16.50 0.43
CA GLY A 80 -22.88 15.67 1.01
C GLY A 80 -22.84 14.18 0.62
N CYS A 81 -23.53 13.73 -0.43
CA CYS A 81 -23.73 12.31 -0.74
C CYS A 81 -22.80 11.73 -1.83
N TRP A 82 -21.87 12.49 -2.38
CA TRP A 82 -20.98 12.01 -3.45
C TRP A 82 -19.89 11.08 -2.91
N ARG A 83 -19.57 10.00 -3.65
CA ARG A 83 -18.63 8.98 -3.15
C ARG A 83 -17.72 8.34 -4.19
N TRP A 84 -18.17 8.14 -5.42
CA TRP A 84 -17.39 7.46 -6.45
C TRP A 84 -17.11 8.38 -7.63
N MET A 85 -15.91 8.28 -8.17
CA MET A 85 -15.48 8.95 -9.39
C MET A 85 -14.51 8.03 -10.13
N ASN A 86 -14.72 7.81 -11.42
CA ASN A 86 -13.79 7.12 -12.29
C ASN A 86 -13.69 7.85 -13.62
N TYR A 87 -12.49 7.87 -14.21
CA TYR A 87 -12.29 8.33 -15.57
C TYR A 87 -12.52 7.16 -16.53
N VAL A 88 -13.36 7.38 -17.54
CA VAL A 88 -13.68 6.40 -18.59
C VAL A 88 -13.04 6.88 -19.89
N ALA A 89 -11.90 6.29 -20.25
CA ALA A 89 -11.08 6.66 -21.39
C ALA A 89 -11.80 6.47 -22.74
N GLU A 90 -12.67 5.47 -22.86
CA GLU A 90 -13.45 5.26 -24.10
C GLU A 90 -14.42 6.42 -24.37
N LEU A 91 -15.00 7.00 -23.32
CA LEU A 91 -15.93 8.12 -23.41
C LEU A 91 -15.24 9.48 -23.30
N GLY A 92 -14.01 9.53 -22.77
CA GLY A 92 -13.34 10.79 -22.42
C GLY A 92 -14.02 11.52 -21.25
N THR A 93 -14.77 10.80 -20.41
CA THR A 93 -15.61 11.39 -19.37
C THR A 93 -15.21 10.96 -17.96
N LEU A 94 -15.49 11.83 -16.98
CA LEU A 94 -15.52 11.50 -15.56
C LEU A 94 -16.93 11.05 -15.18
N VAL A 95 -17.07 9.82 -14.73
CA VAL A 95 -18.34 9.30 -14.24
C VAL A 95 -18.35 9.35 -12.71
N CYS A 96 -19.27 10.13 -12.17
CA CYS A 96 -19.44 10.35 -10.75
C CYS A 96 -20.75 9.72 -10.26
N ALA A 97 -20.72 9.16 -9.05
CA ALA A 97 -21.89 8.54 -8.45
C ALA A 97 -22.10 8.99 -7.00
N SER A 98 -23.36 9.22 -6.63
CA SER A 98 -23.78 9.57 -5.28
C SER A 98 -24.40 8.38 -4.54
N THR A 99 -24.39 8.43 -3.21
CA THR A 99 -25.07 7.44 -2.37
C THR A 99 -26.59 7.61 -2.39
N SER A 100 -27.10 8.79 -2.79
CA SER A 100 -28.52 9.06 -2.98
C SER A 100 -29.09 8.39 -4.22
N GLY A 101 -28.27 8.09 -5.24
CA GLY A 101 -28.72 7.38 -6.44
C GLY A 101 -28.30 8.01 -7.77
N ALA A 102 -27.80 9.25 -7.75
CA ALA A 102 -27.47 10.00 -8.95
C ALA A 102 -26.16 9.49 -9.59
N LEU A 103 -26.20 9.37 -10.91
CA LEU A 103 -25.07 9.08 -11.81
C LEU A 103 -24.94 10.25 -12.78
N VAL A 104 -23.78 10.89 -12.77
CA VAL A 104 -23.49 12.03 -13.65
C VAL A 104 -22.24 11.71 -14.46
N SER A 105 -22.35 11.86 -15.78
CA SER A 105 -21.23 11.78 -16.72
C SER A 105 -20.78 13.20 -17.04
N VAL A 106 -19.48 13.45 -16.97
CA VAL A 106 -18.88 14.77 -17.23
C VAL A 106 -17.82 14.65 -18.30
N ASP A 107 -18.02 15.31 -19.43
CA ASP A 107 -17.03 15.37 -20.51
C ASP A 107 -15.85 16.27 -20.11
N VAL A 108 -14.63 15.72 -20.18
CA VAL A 108 -13.45 16.40 -19.66
C VAL A 108 -13.04 17.60 -20.52
N ASP A 109 -13.24 17.51 -21.84
CA ASP A 109 -12.80 18.52 -22.80
C ASP A 109 -13.76 19.72 -22.84
N THR A 110 -15.06 19.44 -22.88
CA THR A 110 -16.12 20.45 -22.95
C THR A 110 -16.52 21.00 -21.59
N ARG A 111 -16.20 20.28 -20.51
CA ARG A 111 -16.63 20.56 -19.13
C ARG A 111 -18.15 20.64 -18.98
N ASP A 112 -18.86 19.84 -19.78
CA ASP A 112 -20.31 19.72 -19.71
C ASP A 112 -20.68 18.40 -19.02
N GLY A 113 -21.78 18.44 -18.27
CA GLY A 113 -22.25 17.30 -17.47
C GLY A 113 -23.67 16.91 -17.84
N GLU A 114 -24.00 15.64 -17.69
CA GLU A 114 -25.35 15.12 -17.83
C GLU A 114 -25.68 14.10 -16.75
N GLU A 115 -26.88 14.19 -16.17
CA GLU A 115 -27.44 13.14 -15.32
C GLU A 115 -27.88 11.96 -16.21
N VAL A 116 -27.08 10.90 -16.19
CA VAL A 116 -27.27 9.71 -17.03
C VAL A 116 -28.11 8.63 -16.35
N GLY A 117 -28.30 8.73 -15.05
CA GLY A 117 -29.15 7.81 -14.30
C GLY A 117 -29.43 8.26 -12.88
N ASN A 118 -30.59 7.87 -12.37
CA ASN A 118 -30.98 8.08 -10.99
C ASN A 118 -31.64 6.81 -10.44
N VAL A 119 -31.16 6.32 -9.30
CA VAL A 119 -31.67 5.13 -8.62
C VAL A 119 -32.33 5.54 -7.31
N ASP A 120 -33.66 5.52 -7.25
CA ASP A 120 -34.46 5.96 -6.09
C ASP A 120 -34.05 5.33 -4.75
N SER A 121 -33.55 4.08 -4.77
CA SER A 121 -33.11 3.38 -3.55
C SER A 121 -31.68 3.76 -3.10
N GLY A 122 -30.98 4.57 -3.89
CA GLY A 122 -29.59 4.94 -3.74
C GLY A 122 -28.61 3.87 -4.21
N LEU A 123 -27.33 4.23 -4.23
CA LEU A 123 -26.23 3.34 -4.60
C LEU A 123 -25.40 2.94 -3.38
N ARG A 124 -24.81 1.74 -3.43
CA ARG A 124 -24.00 1.16 -2.33
C ARG A 124 -22.61 0.73 -2.76
N ALA A 125 -22.44 0.34 -4.02
CA ALA A 125 -21.14 0.05 -4.61
C ALA A 125 -21.20 0.27 -6.11
N VAL A 126 -20.08 0.69 -6.68
CA VAL A 126 -19.89 0.94 -8.11
C VAL A 126 -18.54 0.36 -8.50
N ALA A 127 -18.46 -0.38 -9.61
CA ALA A 127 -17.21 -0.86 -10.16
C ALA A 127 -17.26 -0.98 -11.68
N TRP A 128 -16.26 -0.41 -12.33
CA TRP A 128 -16.03 -0.56 -13.76
C TRP A 128 -15.27 -1.85 -14.08
N THR A 129 -15.56 -2.38 -15.26
CA THR A 129 -14.71 -3.39 -15.90
C THR A 129 -13.35 -2.81 -16.26
N SER A 130 -12.33 -3.67 -16.38
CA SER A 130 -10.96 -3.26 -16.75
C SER A 130 -10.84 -2.62 -18.12
N ASN A 131 -11.68 -3.03 -19.08
CA ASN A 131 -11.80 -2.42 -20.40
C ASN A 131 -12.78 -1.24 -20.43
N GLN A 132 -13.40 -0.91 -19.29
CA GLN A 132 -14.34 0.19 -19.11
C GLN A 132 -15.56 0.15 -20.03
N GLU A 133 -16.02 -1.04 -20.47
CA GLU A 133 -17.19 -1.22 -21.35
C GLU A 133 -18.50 -1.45 -20.57
N MET A 134 -18.39 -1.91 -19.32
CA MET A 134 -19.51 -2.24 -18.44
C MET A 134 -19.29 -1.71 -17.03
N LEU A 135 -20.40 -1.28 -16.41
CA LEU A 135 -20.48 -0.77 -15.06
C LEU A 135 -21.36 -1.67 -14.19
N ALA A 136 -20.83 -2.17 -13.08
CA ALA A 136 -21.61 -2.87 -12.05
C ALA A 136 -22.03 -1.92 -10.94
N LEU A 137 -23.29 -2.03 -10.51
CA LEU A 137 -23.90 -1.21 -9.46
C LEU A 137 -24.63 -2.08 -8.45
N VAL A 138 -24.50 -1.77 -7.17
CA VAL A 138 -25.38 -2.30 -6.11
C VAL A 138 -26.32 -1.21 -5.64
N THR A 139 -27.62 -1.47 -5.68
CA THR A 139 -28.65 -0.52 -5.24
C THR A 139 -28.92 -0.65 -3.74
N GLY A 140 -29.51 0.38 -3.14
CA GLY A 140 -29.96 0.32 -1.75
C GLY A 140 -31.14 -0.60 -1.51
N ALA A 141 -31.84 -1.02 -2.57
CA ALA A 141 -32.87 -2.06 -2.53
C ALA A 141 -32.31 -3.50 -2.49
N GLY A 142 -30.99 -3.68 -2.65
CA GLY A 142 -30.36 -5.00 -2.65
C GLY A 142 -30.32 -5.70 -4.01
N SER A 143 -30.51 -4.95 -5.10
CA SER A 143 -30.29 -5.44 -6.47
C SER A 143 -28.84 -5.21 -6.90
N LEU A 144 -28.29 -6.14 -7.67
CA LEU A 144 -27.04 -5.98 -8.42
C LEU A 144 -27.40 -5.78 -9.90
N LEU A 145 -26.86 -4.73 -10.52
CA LEU A 145 -27.10 -4.40 -11.92
C LEU A 145 -25.77 -4.29 -12.68
N VAL A 146 -25.81 -4.61 -13.97
CA VAL A 146 -24.74 -4.35 -14.93
C VAL A 146 -25.31 -3.48 -16.05
N MET A 147 -24.62 -2.38 -16.34
CA MET A 147 -24.97 -1.42 -17.39
C MET A 147 -23.88 -1.34 -18.45
N SER A 148 -24.26 -0.99 -19.69
CA SER A 148 -23.32 -0.64 -20.76
C SER A 148 -22.84 0.82 -20.65
N ASN A 149 -21.87 1.19 -21.48
CA ASN A 149 -21.43 2.58 -21.66
C ASN A 149 -22.50 3.51 -22.25
N ASP A 150 -23.54 2.96 -22.86
CA ASP A 150 -24.72 3.70 -23.32
C ASP A 150 -25.79 3.87 -22.22
N TRP A 151 -25.45 3.53 -20.97
CA TRP A 151 -26.33 3.60 -19.79
C TRP A 151 -27.56 2.70 -19.85
N GLU A 152 -27.53 1.65 -20.70
CA GLU A 152 -28.58 0.65 -20.77
C GLU A 152 -28.33 -0.47 -19.75
N VAL A 153 -29.36 -0.89 -19.02
CA VAL A 153 -29.28 -2.05 -18.11
C VAL A 153 -29.21 -3.33 -18.93
N LEU A 154 -28.09 -4.04 -18.83
CA LEU A 154 -27.86 -5.33 -19.49
C LEU A 154 -28.43 -6.48 -18.67
N HIS A 155 -28.16 -6.47 -17.36
CA HIS A 155 -28.52 -7.54 -16.44
C HIS A 155 -28.89 -6.99 -15.06
N GLU A 156 -29.81 -7.66 -14.39
CA GLU A 156 -30.21 -7.37 -13.01
C GLU A 156 -30.47 -8.68 -12.25
N THR A 157 -30.07 -8.73 -10.98
CA THR A 157 -30.35 -9.85 -10.08
C THR A 157 -30.57 -9.38 -8.65
N GLU A 158 -31.40 -10.09 -7.89
CA GLU A 158 -31.61 -9.84 -6.47
C GLU A 158 -30.53 -10.55 -5.63
N ILE A 159 -29.78 -9.82 -4.81
CA ILE A 159 -28.64 -10.38 -4.07
C ILE A 159 -29.11 -11.39 -3.02
N GLU A 160 -30.24 -11.13 -2.35
CA GLU A 160 -30.78 -12.03 -1.32
C GLU A 160 -31.12 -13.42 -1.87
N SER A 161 -31.55 -13.52 -3.12
CA SER A 161 -31.88 -14.80 -3.77
C SER A 161 -30.66 -15.72 -3.90
N SER A 162 -29.45 -15.14 -3.88
CA SER A 162 -28.17 -15.82 -4.05
C SER A 162 -27.49 -16.16 -2.72
N MET A 163 -28.11 -15.79 -1.59
CA MET A 163 -27.59 -16.03 -0.25
C MET A 163 -28.31 -17.18 0.46
N PRO A 164 -27.66 -17.84 1.44
CA PRO A 164 -28.34 -18.79 2.32
C PRO A 164 -29.51 -18.13 3.06
N SER A 165 -30.64 -18.85 3.18
CA SER A 165 -31.89 -18.30 3.74
C SER A 165 -31.83 -17.85 5.21
N GLU A 166 -30.77 -18.19 5.92
CA GLU A 166 -30.49 -17.79 7.31
C GLU A 166 -29.90 -16.37 7.41
N LEU A 167 -29.40 -15.83 6.30
CA LEU A 167 -28.77 -14.52 6.22
C LEU A 167 -29.70 -13.52 5.55
N GLU A 168 -29.60 -12.27 5.99
CA GLU A 168 -30.24 -11.12 5.35
C GLU A 168 -29.22 -9.99 5.20
N LEU A 169 -29.53 -9.04 4.32
CA LEU A 169 -28.70 -7.86 4.11
C LEU A 169 -28.70 -6.99 5.37
N SER A 170 -27.52 -6.63 5.85
CA SER A 170 -27.42 -5.74 7.01
C SER A 170 -27.91 -4.35 6.62
N THR A 171 -29.05 -3.92 7.18
CA THR A 171 -29.52 -2.53 7.05
C THR A 171 -28.97 -1.71 8.21
N SER A 172 -27.88 -0.96 7.98
CA SER A 172 -27.40 0.00 8.99
C SER A 172 -28.44 1.12 9.13
N ARG A 173 -29.31 1.01 10.14
CA ARG A 173 -30.17 2.12 10.57
C ARG A 173 -29.27 3.15 11.28
N GLN A 174 -29.16 4.34 10.69
CA GLN A 174 -28.58 5.55 11.31
C GLN A 174 -27.09 5.44 11.66
N ASP A 175 -26.22 5.55 10.65
CA ASP A 175 -24.93 6.26 10.72
C ASP A 175 -24.23 6.15 9.35
N GLU A 176 -23.97 7.30 8.71
CA GLU A 176 -23.49 7.49 7.32
C GLU A 176 -22.09 6.90 7.00
N GLU A 177 -21.49 6.12 7.89
CA GLU A 177 -20.13 5.57 7.70
C GLU A 177 -20.05 4.03 7.78
N SER A 178 -21.18 3.32 7.92
CA SER A 178 -21.20 1.84 8.01
C SER A 178 -21.82 1.15 6.79
N TRP A 179 -21.44 1.61 5.58
CA TRP A 179 -21.79 0.91 4.34
C TRP A 179 -20.85 -0.25 4.03
N CYS A 180 -21.46 -1.38 3.66
CA CYS A 180 -20.92 -2.71 3.87
C CYS A 180 -20.66 -3.49 2.57
N CYS A 181 -20.50 -2.80 1.43
CA CYS A 181 -20.35 -3.46 0.12
C CYS A 181 -19.13 -2.98 -0.65
N GLU A 182 -18.40 -3.91 -1.28
CA GLU A 182 -17.37 -3.61 -2.28
C GLU A 182 -17.57 -4.50 -3.52
N LEU A 183 -17.33 -3.94 -4.70
CA LEU A 183 -17.41 -4.63 -5.98
C LEU A 183 -16.04 -4.62 -6.67
N CYS A 184 -15.73 -5.69 -7.40
CA CYS A 184 -14.63 -5.68 -8.36
C CYS A 184 -14.87 -6.67 -9.49
N TRP A 185 -14.40 -6.32 -10.68
CA TRP A 185 -14.43 -7.19 -11.84
C TRP A 185 -13.15 -8.00 -11.96
N ARG A 186 -13.26 -9.15 -12.63
CA ARG A 186 -12.10 -9.85 -13.17
C ARG A 186 -11.65 -9.19 -14.47
N GLU A 187 -10.35 -9.28 -14.77
CA GLU A 187 -9.73 -8.71 -15.98
C GLU A 187 -10.42 -9.12 -17.28
N ASP A 188 -10.93 -10.36 -17.37
CA ASP A 188 -11.58 -10.89 -18.57
C ASP A 188 -13.06 -10.53 -18.69
N THR A 189 -13.56 -9.65 -17.80
CA THR A 189 -14.94 -9.15 -17.72
C THR A 189 -16.04 -10.20 -17.57
N LYS A 190 -15.69 -11.48 -17.41
CA LYS A 190 -16.64 -12.60 -17.31
C LYS A 190 -17.20 -12.84 -15.91
N PHE A 191 -16.58 -12.25 -14.90
CA PHE A 191 -16.96 -12.46 -13.51
C PHE A 191 -16.87 -11.14 -12.73
N VAL A 192 -17.81 -10.98 -11.81
CA VAL A 192 -17.85 -9.90 -10.83
C VAL A 192 -17.88 -10.50 -9.44
N ALA A 193 -17.06 -9.95 -8.54
CA ALA A 193 -17.06 -10.31 -7.13
C ALA A 193 -17.72 -9.19 -6.32
N LEU A 194 -18.56 -9.60 -5.36
CA LEU A 194 -19.25 -8.72 -4.43
C LEU A 194 -18.91 -9.15 -3.01
N ASN A 195 -18.37 -8.24 -2.21
CA ASN A 195 -18.28 -8.39 -0.77
C ASN A 195 -19.44 -7.62 -0.16
N ILE A 196 -20.28 -8.25 0.66
CA ILE A 196 -21.46 -7.64 1.27
C ILE A 196 -21.57 -8.04 2.73
N ALA A 197 -21.97 -7.12 3.61
CA ALA A 197 -22.29 -7.49 4.98
C ALA A 197 -23.71 -7.98 5.15
N THR A 198 -23.82 -8.94 6.07
CA THR A 198 -25.01 -9.73 6.33
C THR A 198 -25.21 -9.86 7.83
N THR A 199 -26.47 -9.93 8.25
CA THR A 199 -26.87 -10.28 9.61
C THR A 199 -27.61 -11.62 9.59
N ARG A 200 -27.71 -12.28 10.75
CA ARG A 200 -28.49 -13.52 10.88
C ARG A 200 -29.93 -13.16 11.22
N ARG A 201 -30.89 -13.78 10.52
CA ARG A 201 -32.34 -13.51 10.67
C ARG A 201 -32.90 -13.80 12.08
N ASP A 202 -32.30 -14.74 12.81
CA ASP A 202 -32.80 -15.21 14.11
C ASP A 202 -32.16 -14.48 15.33
N ASP A 203 -31.31 -13.48 15.10
CA ASP A 203 -30.59 -12.80 16.18
C ASP A 203 -31.32 -11.51 16.61
N ASP A 204 -32.38 -11.65 17.42
CA ASP A 204 -33.13 -10.55 18.06
C ASP A 204 -32.30 -9.74 19.09
N ARG A 205 -30.97 -9.92 19.12
CA ARG A 205 -30.07 -9.15 19.99
C ARG A 205 -29.83 -7.78 19.38
N GLU A 206 -29.89 -6.75 20.23
CA GLU A 206 -29.65 -5.34 19.85
C GLU A 206 -28.26 -5.10 19.19
N GLU A 207 -27.33 -6.06 19.29
CA GLU A 207 -26.05 -6.11 18.56
C GLU A 207 -25.92 -7.44 17.79
N SER A 208 -26.64 -7.58 16.67
CA SER A 208 -26.38 -8.66 15.72
C SER A 208 -24.95 -8.53 15.16
N GLU A 209 -24.17 -9.61 15.21
CA GLU A 209 -22.81 -9.62 14.67
C GLU A 209 -22.87 -9.49 13.14
N VAL A 210 -22.42 -8.36 12.62
CA VAL A 210 -22.32 -8.10 11.17
C VAL A 210 -21.20 -8.95 10.58
N VAL A 211 -21.54 -9.82 9.63
CA VAL A 211 -20.59 -10.71 8.97
C VAL A 211 -20.55 -10.43 7.47
N HIS A 212 -19.35 -10.27 6.92
CA HIS A 212 -19.18 -10.13 5.47
C HIS A 212 -19.20 -11.47 4.73
N LYS A 213 -19.67 -11.44 3.48
CA LYS A 213 -19.72 -12.55 2.54
C LYS A 213 -19.19 -12.10 1.18
N VAL A 214 -18.33 -12.92 0.59
CA VAL A 214 -17.86 -12.73 -0.78
C VAL A 214 -18.69 -13.63 -1.70
N LEU A 215 -19.40 -13.03 -2.63
CA LEU A 215 -20.13 -13.69 -3.70
C LEU A 215 -19.42 -13.46 -5.03
N VAL A 216 -19.55 -14.43 -5.93
CA VAL A 216 -19.07 -14.33 -7.31
C VAL A 216 -20.26 -14.56 -8.22
N PHE A 217 -20.41 -13.69 -9.20
CA PHE A 217 -21.41 -13.79 -10.26
C PHE A 217 -20.73 -13.83 -11.64
N THR A 218 -21.42 -14.34 -12.64
CA THR A 218 -21.01 -14.17 -14.04
C THR A 218 -21.29 -12.74 -14.52
N ASP A 219 -20.82 -12.40 -15.72
CA ASP A 219 -21.16 -11.16 -16.42
C ASP A 219 -22.66 -10.99 -16.66
N GLN A 220 -23.41 -12.08 -16.79
CA GLN A 220 -24.88 -12.05 -16.86
C GLN A 220 -25.57 -12.00 -15.48
N LEU A 221 -24.80 -11.81 -14.41
CA LEU A 221 -25.27 -11.81 -13.02
C LEU A 221 -25.90 -13.13 -12.55
N GLU A 222 -25.50 -14.25 -13.15
CA GLU A 222 -25.83 -15.57 -12.62
C GLU A 222 -24.95 -15.88 -11.41
N PHE A 223 -25.56 -16.34 -10.31
CA PHE A 223 -24.81 -16.72 -9.12
C PHE A 223 -23.84 -17.87 -9.44
N HIS A 224 -22.55 -17.62 -9.23
CA HIS A 224 -21.48 -18.59 -9.52
C HIS A 224 -20.98 -19.28 -8.24
N ALA A 225 -20.66 -18.50 -7.19
CA ALA A 225 -20.07 -19.05 -5.98
C ALA A 225 -20.22 -18.16 -4.74
N LEU A 226 -20.18 -18.81 -3.56
CA LEU A 226 -20.06 -18.18 -2.25
C LEU A 226 -18.71 -18.52 -1.61
N GLY A 227 -18.05 -17.50 -1.07
CA GLY A 227 -16.79 -17.57 -0.34
C GLY A 227 -16.87 -18.48 0.89
N ARG A 228 -16.03 -19.52 0.91
CA ARG A 228 -16.03 -20.57 1.94
C ARG A 228 -14.63 -21.14 2.17
N LEU A 229 -14.46 -21.77 3.32
CA LEU A 229 -13.28 -22.57 3.65
C LEU A 229 -13.20 -23.82 2.76
N GLU A 230 -12.04 -24.48 2.74
CA GLU A 230 -11.81 -25.72 1.99
C GLU A 230 -12.76 -26.86 2.41
N ASP A 231 -13.20 -26.86 3.68
CA ASP A 231 -14.18 -27.80 4.21
C ASP A 231 -15.64 -27.43 3.92
N GLY A 232 -15.87 -26.34 3.17
CA GLY A 232 -17.18 -25.85 2.77
C GLY A 232 -17.87 -24.93 3.78
N ARG A 233 -17.30 -24.72 4.98
CA ARG A 233 -17.90 -23.83 5.98
C ARG A 233 -17.71 -22.35 5.62
N ALA A 234 -18.64 -21.52 6.04
CA ALA A 234 -18.52 -20.07 5.92
C ALA A 234 -17.35 -19.52 6.75
N ILE A 235 -16.73 -18.45 6.27
CA ILE A 235 -15.69 -17.73 7.03
C ILE A 235 -16.40 -16.85 8.06
N PRO A 236 -16.04 -16.97 9.35
CA PRO A 236 -16.82 -16.37 10.43
C PRO A 236 -16.65 -14.85 10.52
N ALA A 237 -15.43 -14.34 10.39
CA ALA A 237 -15.11 -12.93 10.64
C ALA A 237 -14.42 -12.31 9.42
N LEU A 238 -15.09 -12.37 8.27
CA LEU A 238 -14.62 -11.72 7.04
C LEU A 238 -14.79 -10.20 7.17
N GLY A 239 -13.85 -9.43 6.64
CA GLY A 239 -13.91 -7.96 6.59
C GLY A 239 -14.44 -7.44 5.27
N SER A 240 -14.48 -6.12 5.13
CA SER A 240 -15.11 -5.41 3.99
C SER A 240 -14.26 -5.34 2.73
N ALA A 241 -12.94 -5.44 2.84
CA ALA A 241 -12.03 -5.21 1.72
C ALA A 241 -12.21 -6.29 0.63
N LEU A 242 -12.11 -5.87 -0.63
CA LEU A 242 -12.23 -6.73 -1.81
C LEU A 242 -11.41 -6.21 -2.99
N HIS A 243 -10.64 -7.09 -3.64
CA HIS A 243 -10.09 -6.81 -4.97
C HIS A 243 -9.72 -8.09 -5.70
N TRP A 244 -10.05 -8.17 -6.99
CA TRP A 244 -9.61 -9.28 -7.84
C TRP A 244 -8.24 -8.98 -8.43
N SER A 245 -7.32 -9.94 -8.37
CA SER A 245 -6.08 -9.88 -9.15
C SER A 245 -6.40 -9.98 -10.64
N GLN A 246 -5.74 -9.18 -11.47
CA GLN A 246 -5.91 -9.24 -12.92
C GLN A 246 -5.47 -10.61 -13.47
N SER A 247 -4.22 -11.01 -13.18
CA SER A 247 -3.61 -12.21 -13.78
C SER A 247 -3.63 -13.48 -12.90
N LEU A 248 -3.61 -13.35 -11.56
CA LEU A 248 -3.42 -14.48 -10.64
C LEU A 248 -4.70 -15.27 -10.32
N ALA A 249 -5.86 -14.85 -10.85
CA ALA A 249 -7.18 -15.42 -10.56
C ALA A 249 -7.54 -15.53 -9.06
N LEU A 250 -6.94 -14.68 -8.22
CA LEU A 250 -7.19 -14.60 -6.77
C LEU A 250 -8.03 -13.37 -6.43
N ILE A 251 -9.07 -13.59 -5.62
CA ILE A 251 -9.87 -12.54 -5.01
C ILE A 251 -9.31 -12.30 -3.61
N ALA A 252 -8.76 -11.11 -3.36
CA ALA A 252 -8.26 -10.71 -2.05
C ALA A 252 -9.40 -10.17 -1.19
N SER A 253 -9.46 -10.60 0.07
CA SER A 253 -10.31 -10.05 1.11
C SER A 253 -9.60 -10.13 2.46
N THR A 254 -10.28 -9.82 3.56
CA THR A 254 -9.69 -9.76 4.90
C THR A 254 -10.46 -10.62 5.90
N GLU A 255 -9.77 -11.11 6.92
CA GLU A 255 -10.35 -11.91 8.00
C GLU A 255 -9.75 -11.46 9.34
N LEU A 256 -10.60 -11.34 10.36
CA LEU A 256 -10.19 -11.09 11.74
C LEU A 256 -10.09 -12.39 12.52
N ARG A 257 -8.87 -12.77 12.94
CA ARG A 257 -8.60 -14.02 13.69
C ARG A 257 -7.99 -13.73 15.04
N LYS A 258 -8.78 -13.86 16.12
CA LYS A 258 -8.29 -13.67 17.50
C LYS A 258 -7.52 -12.34 17.67
N GLY A 259 -8.05 -11.25 17.10
CA GLY A 259 -7.43 -9.92 17.11
C GLY A 259 -6.36 -9.69 16.02
N ARG A 260 -5.94 -10.72 15.28
CA ARG A 260 -4.98 -10.61 14.16
C ARG A 260 -5.71 -10.28 12.86
N LEU A 261 -5.18 -9.32 12.12
CA LEU A 261 -5.63 -8.99 10.78
C LEU A 261 -4.95 -9.94 9.78
N VAL A 262 -5.74 -10.58 8.92
CA VAL A 262 -5.25 -11.55 7.93
C VAL A 262 -5.82 -11.17 6.57
N VAL A 263 -4.98 -11.13 5.53
CA VAL A 263 -5.44 -11.04 4.15
C VAL A 263 -5.63 -12.46 3.64
N VAL A 264 -6.82 -12.74 3.12
CA VAL A 264 -7.25 -14.06 2.68
C VAL A 264 -7.57 -14.01 1.20
N PHE A 265 -7.34 -15.12 0.51
CA PHE A 265 -7.58 -15.20 -0.93
C PHE A 265 -8.63 -16.25 -1.24
N PHE A 266 -9.42 -16.00 -2.28
CA PHE A 266 -10.36 -16.96 -2.85
C PHE A 266 -10.07 -17.17 -4.32
N GLU A 267 -10.37 -18.36 -4.82
CA GLU A 267 -10.52 -18.59 -6.25
C GLU A 267 -11.94 -18.22 -6.71
N ARG A 268 -12.14 -18.14 -8.02
CA ARG A 268 -13.46 -17.88 -8.63
C ARG A 268 -14.58 -18.82 -8.13
N ASN A 269 -14.24 -20.05 -7.77
CA ASN A 269 -15.19 -21.06 -7.28
C ASN A 269 -15.63 -20.82 -5.82
N GLY A 270 -15.15 -19.74 -5.19
CA GLY A 270 -15.42 -19.35 -3.81
C GLY A 270 -14.61 -20.12 -2.78
N LEU A 271 -13.69 -21.02 -3.17
CA LEU A 271 -12.82 -21.71 -2.23
C LEU A 271 -11.67 -20.80 -1.80
N ARG A 272 -11.40 -20.78 -0.50
CA ARG A 272 -10.22 -20.15 0.07
C ARG A 272 -8.94 -20.79 -0.48
N HIS A 273 -7.99 -19.98 -0.93
CA HIS A 273 -6.70 -20.44 -1.46
C HIS A 273 -5.55 -19.49 -1.07
N GLY A 274 -4.95 -19.75 0.09
CA GLY A 274 -3.83 -18.99 0.62
C GLY A 274 -4.23 -17.79 1.48
N GLU A 275 -3.25 -17.29 2.23
CA GLU A 275 -3.40 -16.16 3.16
C GLU A 275 -2.03 -15.59 3.51
N PHE A 276 -2.01 -14.37 4.05
CA PHE A 276 -0.89 -13.86 4.82
C PHE A 276 -1.37 -13.04 6.02
N VAL A 277 -0.57 -13.01 7.07
CA VAL A 277 -0.92 -12.36 8.34
C VAL A 277 -0.22 -11.00 8.41
N ILE A 278 -0.98 -9.94 8.66
CA ILE A 278 -0.45 -8.60 8.88
C ILE A 278 0.43 -8.62 10.16
N PRO A 279 1.55 -7.87 10.20
CA PRO A 279 2.44 -7.80 11.35
C PRO A 279 1.71 -7.56 12.67
N ALA A 280 2.19 -8.20 13.74
CA ALA A 280 1.56 -8.22 15.07
C ALA A 280 1.34 -6.84 15.70
N VAL A 281 2.14 -5.86 15.27
CA VAL A 281 2.09 -4.45 15.70
C VAL A 281 0.73 -3.84 15.31
N TYR A 282 0.17 -4.26 14.17
CA TYR A 282 -1.14 -3.84 13.69
C TYR A 282 -2.18 -4.91 14.02
N ARG A 283 -2.92 -4.71 15.11
CA ARG A 283 -3.93 -5.65 15.59
C ARG A 283 -5.24 -4.94 15.91
N ALA A 284 -6.34 -5.66 15.83
CA ALA A 284 -7.62 -5.15 16.30
C ALA A 284 -7.65 -5.11 17.85
N PRO A 285 -8.36 -4.14 18.46
CA PRO A 285 -9.17 -3.09 17.84
C PRO A 285 -8.39 -1.78 17.65
N GLN A 286 -7.06 -1.79 17.64
CA GLN A 286 -6.27 -0.57 17.39
C GLN A 286 -6.20 -0.21 15.91
N TYR A 287 -6.18 -1.24 15.04
CA TYR A 287 -6.17 -1.09 13.60
C TYR A 287 -7.26 -1.93 12.93
N ARG A 288 -7.74 -1.45 11.78
CA ARG A 288 -8.53 -2.20 10.81
C ARG A 288 -7.91 -2.14 9.42
N VAL A 289 -8.19 -3.13 8.59
CA VAL A 289 -7.87 -3.05 7.15
C VAL A 289 -8.94 -2.23 6.46
N GLY A 290 -8.54 -1.24 5.66
CA GLY A 290 -9.45 -0.42 4.87
C GLY A 290 -9.71 -1.03 3.51
N ARG A 291 -8.73 -0.94 2.60
CA ARG A 291 -8.80 -1.46 1.24
C ARG A 291 -7.61 -2.36 0.94
N VAL A 292 -7.80 -3.21 -0.07
CA VAL A 292 -6.74 -3.96 -0.73
C VAL A 292 -6.81 -3.64 -2.22
N ARG A 293 -5.68 -3.38 -2.89
CA ARG A 293 -5.66 -3.18 -4.35
C ARG A 293 -4.45 -3.87 -4.96
N TRP A 294 -4.72 -4.71 -5.95
CA TRP A 294 -3.68 -5.30 -6.79
C TRP A 294 -3.20 -4.27 -7.80
N ASN A 295 -1.90 -4.28 -8.09
CA ASN A 295 -1.39 -3.55 -9.25
C ASN A 295 -1.81 -4.25 -10.55
N THR A 296 -1.62 -3.57 -11.69
CA THR A 296 -2.03 -4.06 -13.01
C THR A 296 -1.37 -5.39 -13.39
N THR A 297 -0.13 -5.65 -12.97
CA THR A 297 0.55 -6.94 -13.22
C THR A 297 0.18 -8.05 -12.24
N SER A 298 -0.54 -7.73 -11.15
CA SER A 298 -0.82 -8.62 -10.01
C SER A 298 0.41 -9.18 -9.31
N GLU A 299 1.57 -8.55 -9.44
CA GLU A 299 2.79 -8.93 -8.71
C GLU A 299 2.81 -8.35 -7.30
N THR A 300 2.15 -7.20 -7.10
CA THR A 300 2.12 -6.45 -5.85
C THR A 300 0.68 -6.17 -5.44
N ILE A 301 0.38 -6.38 -4.15
CA ILE A 301 -0.87 -5.99 -3.53
C ILE A 301 -0.59 -4.95 -2.44
N ALA A 302 -1.28 -3.82 -2.53
CA ALA A 302 -1.28 -2.77 -1.52
C ALA A 302 -2.42 -3.02 -0.52
N VAL A 303 -2.13 -2.86 0.77
CA VAL A 303 -3.08 -3.04 1.87
C VAL A 303 -3.05 -1.79 2.75
N SER A 304 -4.19 -1.11 2.92
CA SER A 304 -4.28 0.01 3.86
C SER A 304 -4.71 -0.42 5.25
N LEU A 305 -4.03 0.10 6.25
CA LEU A 305 -4.30 -0.08 7.67
C LEU A 305 -4.69 1.27 8.25
N HIS A 306 -5.87 1.33 8.86
CA HIS A 306 -6.39 2.54 9.47
C HIS A 306 -6.47 2.36 10.98
N PRO A 307 -5.98 3.33 11.77
CA PRO A 307 -6.20 3.34 13.21
C PRO A 307 -7.72 3.43 13.50
N THR A 308 -8.17 2.74 14.54
CA THR A 308 -9.57 2.68 14.98
C THR A 308 -9.78 3.27 16.39
N GLY A 309 -8.70 3.62 17.09
CA GLY A 309 -8.76 4.18 18.44
C GLY A 309 -9.25 5.63 18.48
N LYS A 310 -10.02 5.96 19.53
CA LYS A 310 -10.30 7.34 19.99
C LYS A 310 -9.28 7.81 21.05
N ASP A 311 -8.35 6.94 21.44
CA ASP A 311 -7.36 7.21 22.48
C ASP A 311 -6.19 8.04 21.94
N ASP A 312 -5.60 8.87 22.81
CA ASP A 312 -4.48 9.83 22.63
C ASP A 312 -3.21 9.30 21.92
N ASP A 313 -3.17 8.03 21.52
CA ASP A 313 -2.09 7.46 20.72
C ASP A 313 -2.40 7.74 19.24
N ASN A 314 -2.02 8.93 18.80
CA ASN A 314 -2.18 9.45 17.44
C ASN A 314 -1.34 8.58 16.47
N GLN A 315 -1.86 7.42 16.09
CA GLN A 315 -1.18 6.44 15.27
C GLN A 315 -1.47 6.72 13.79
N PRO A 316 -0.45 6.80 12.92
CA PRO A 316 -0.69 7.10 11.51
C PRO A 316 -1.34 5.93 10.78
N PRO A 317 -2.12 6.21 9.72
CA PRO A 317 -2.48 5.21 8.73
C PRO A 317 -1.24 4.70 7.99
N VAL A 318 -1.28 3.43 7.63
CA VAL A 318 -0.13 2.72 7.02
C VAL A 318 -0.58 2.03 5.74
N ILE A 319 0.23 2.11 4.69
CA ILE A 319 0.05 1.34 3.46
C ILE A 319 1.18 0.33 3.34
N GLN A 320 0.84 -0.94 3.27
CA GLN A 320 1.81 -2.03 3.12
C GLN A 320 1.78 -2.59 1.70
N LEU A 321 2.95 -2.80 1.11
CA LEU A 321 3.10 -3.41 -0.22
C LEU A 321 3.64 -4.83 -0.07
N TRP A 322 2.83 -5.79 -0.49
CA TRP A 322 3.13 -7.21 -0.39
C TRP A 322 3.33 -7.81 -1.77
N SER A 323 4.26 -8.76 -1.89
CA SER A 323 4.41 -9.57 -3.09
C SER A 323 4.52 -11.04 -2.78
N ARG A 324 4.10 -11.88 -3.74
CA ARG A 324 4.13 -13.34 -3.60
C ARG A 324 5.21 -13.93 -4.48
N ASN A 325 6.06 -14.77 -3.91
CA ASN A 325 6.99 -15.60 -4.67
C ASN A 325 7.22 -16.95 -3.96
N ASN A 326 7.31 -18.04 -4.71
CA ASN A 326 7.47 -19.40 -4.17
C ASN A 326 6.47 -19.73 -3.05
N TYR A 327 5.19 -19.37 -3.23
CA TYR A 327 4.10 -19.56 -2.26
C TYR A 327 4.29 -18.85 -0.90
N HIS A 328 5.25 -17.93 -0.81
CA HIS A 328 5.46 -17.08 0.36
C HIS A 328 5.12 -15.63 0.04
N TRP A 329 4.52 -14.96 1.01
CA TRP A 329 4.18 -13.54 0.94
C TRP A 329 5.23 -12.74 1.68
N TYR A 330 5.84 -11.80 0.98
CA TYR A 330 6.86 -10.91 1.51
C TYR A 330 6.29 -9.51 1.66
N LEU A 331 6.42 -8.92 2.84
CA LEU A 331 6.20 -7.48 3.02
C LEU A 331 7.42 -6.75 2.47
N LYS A 332 7.26 -5.98 1.38
CA LYS A 332 8.38 -5.35 0.66
C LYS A 332 8.59 -3.89 0.97
N GLN A 333 7.51 -3.17 1.28
CA GLN A 333 7.53 -1.76 1.64
C GLN A 333 6.42 -1.47 2.64
N GLU A 334 6.67 -0.52 3.53
CA GLU A 334 5.66 0.05 4.41
C GLU A 334 5.74 1.58 4.37
N LEU A 335 4.63 2.20 4.00
CA LEU A 335 4.48 3.65 3.88
C LEU A 335 3.67 4.13 5.07
N GLN A 336 4.31 4.86 5.98
CA GLN A 336 3.64 5.50 7.11
C GLN A 336 3.26 6.93 6.69
N LEU A 337 1.98 7.26 6.78
CA LEU A 337 1.50 8.63 6.59
C LEU A 337 1.81 9.48 7.83
N ARG A 338 1.59 10.80 7.74
CA ARG A 338 1.74 11.65 8.93
C ARG A 338 0.69 11.26 9.96
N THR A 339 1.06 11.39 11.23
CA THR A 339 0.23 11.06 12.39
C THR A 339 -1.16 11.73 12.36
N ASP A 340 -1.24 12.99 11.93
CA ASP A 340 -2.50 13.73 11.84
C ASP A 340 -3.25 13.54 10.51
N ASP A 341 -2.68 12.79 9.56
CA ASP A 341 -3.27 12.61 8.25
C ASP A 341 -4.18 11.37 8.23
N ARG A 342 -5.37 11.54 7.65
CA ARG A 342 -6.27 10.45 7.28
C ARG A 342 -6.01 10.06 5.83
N LEU A 343 -5.85 8.76 5.57
CA LEU A 343 -5.87 8.23 4.22
C LEU A 343 -7.29 8.35 3.63
N VAL A 344 -7.43 9.04 2.50
CA VAL A 344 -8.68 9.20 1.75
C VAL A 344 -8.86 8.01 0.81
N ASP A 345 -7.95 7.84 -0.15
CA ASP A 345 -7.92 6.71 -1.07
C ASP A 345 -6.51 6.51 -1.65
N PHE A 346 -6.25 5.36 -2.27
CA PHE A 346 -4.99 5.09 -2.98
C PHE A 346 -5.23 4.19 -4.19
N ASN A 347 -4.70 4.49 -5.38
CA ASN A 347 -4.88 3.65 -6.55
C ASN A 347 -3.56 3.39 -7.27
N TRP A 348 -3.45 2.23 -7.92
CA TRP A 348 -2.35 1.97 -8.84
C TRP A 348 -2.61 2.69 -10.16
N ASP A 349 -1.55 3.17 -10.80
CA ASP A 349 -1.62 3.71 -12.15
C ASP A 349 -1.90 2.59 -13.16
N GLU A 350 -2.77 2.86 -14.14
CA GLU A 350 -3.21 1.88 -15.13
C GLU A 350 -2.15 1.61 -16.20
N GLU A 351 -1.29 2.59 -16.50
CA GLU A 351 -0.20 2.48 -17.48
C GLU A 351 1.11 2.03 -16.82
N VAL A 352 1.44 2.60 -15.67
CA VAL A 352 2.70 2.35 -14.96
C VAL A 352 2.45 1.46 -13.75
N ALA A 353 2.61 0.14 -13.93
CA ALA A 353 2.32 -0.88 -12.91
C ALA A 353 3.02 -0.70 -11.56
N GLY A 354 4.14 0.04 -11.53
CA GLY A 354 4.92 0.34 -10.33
C GLY A 354 4.56 1.66 -9.65
N ARG A 355 3.64 2.46 -10.21
CA ARG A 355 3.23 3.76 -9.69
C ARG A 355 1.96 3.63 -8.84
N LEU A 356 2.05 4.14 -7.62
CA LEU A 356 0.99 4.16 -6.62
C LEU A 356 0.66 5.61 -6.26
N ASN A 357 -0.57 6.00 -6.51
CA ASN A 357 -1.11 7.31 -6.20
C ASN A 357 -1.85 7.23 -4.86
N VAL A 358 -1.56 8.14 -3.93
CA VAL A 358 -2.13 8.15 -2.58
C VAL A 358 -2.64 9.55 -2.25
N VAL A 359 -3.87 9.65 -1.75
CA VAL A 359 -4.44 10.91 -1.27
C VAL A 359 -4.61 10.83 0.24
N ALA A 360 -3.99 11.76 0.95
CA ALA A 360 -4.19 11.95 2.37
C ALA A 360 -4.83 13.32 2.65
N CYS A 361 -5.56 13.42 3.77
CA CYS A 361 -6.16 14.66 4.24
C CYS A 361 -5.76 14.88 5.69
N SER A 362 -5.22 16.06 6.01
CA SER A 362 -4.91 16.41 7.39
C SER A 362 -6.19 16.62 8.18
N ALA A 363 -6.31 15.96 9.34
CA ALA A 363 -7.49 16.06 10.19
C ALA A 363 -7.74 17.51 10.67
N HIS A 364 -6.68 18.24 10.98
CA HIS A 364 -6.76 19.58 11.56
C HIS A 364 -7.01 20.68 10.52
N SER A 365 -6.22 20.71 9.45
CA SER A 365 -6.26 21.77 8.44
C SER A 365 -7.17 21.48 7.26
N GLN A 366 -7.66 20.23 7.12
CA GLN A 366 -8.39 19.75 5.93
C GLN A 366 -7.62 19.95 4.61
N THR A 367 -6.30 20.12 4.69
CA THR A 367 -5.42 20.22 3.52
C THR A 367 -5.21 18.83 2.94
N LEU A 368 -5.39 18.70 1.63
CA LEU A 368 -5.10 17.46 0.94
C LEU A 368 -3.60 17.38 0.65
N THR A 369 -3.06 16.17 0.64
CA THR A 369 -1.73 15.89 0.12
C THR A 369 -1.83 14.73 -0.84
N PHE A 370 -1.40 14.96 -2.08
CA PHE A 370 -1.30 13.94 -3.11
C PHE A 370 0.14 13.42 -3.15
N TYR A 371 0.31 12.11 -3.08
CA TYR A 371 1.58 11.43 -3.20
C TYR A 371 1.57 10.53 -4.44
N GLU A 372 2.58 10.69 -5.29
CA GLU A 372 2.88 9.75 -6.38
C GLU A 372 4.14 8.99 -5.97
N HIS A 373 4.01 7.68 -5.76
CA HIS A 373 5.10 6.79 -5.41
C HIS A 373 5.41 5.86 -6.58
N GLU A 374 6.60 5.94 -7.14
CA GLU A 374 7.07 5.02 -8.17
C GLU A 374 8.02 4.00 -7.57
N PHE A 375 7.77 2.72 -7.84
CA PHE A 375 8.55 1.58 -7.38
C PHE A 375 9.09 0.75 -8.53
N SER A 376 10.25 0.14 -8.31
CA SER A 376 10.84 -0.83 -9.24
C SER A 376 11.39 -2.03 -8.50
N TRP A 377 11.58 -3.12 -9.24
CA TRP A 377 12.16 -4.35 -8.69
C TRP A 377 13.67 -4.37 -8.88
N ASP A 378 14.43 -4.37 -7.78
CA ASP A 378 15.90 -4.40 -7.79
C ASP A 378 16.45 -5.63 -7.07
N ILE A 379 17.65 -6.06 -7.46
CA ILE A 379 18.39 -7.16 -6.80
C ILE A 379 19.36 -6.54 -5.81
N CYS A 380 19.06 -6.66 -4.52
CA CYS A 380 19.99 -6.26 -3.47
C CYS A 380 21.06 -7.35 -3.29
N SER A 381 22.20 -7.15 -3.95
CA SER A 381 23.36 -8.03 -3.84
C SER A 381 24.69 -7.27 -3.81
N VAL A 382 25.68 -7.86 -3.18
CA VAL A 382 27.07 -7.39 -3.23
C VAL A 382 27.98 -8.52 -3.66
N GLU A 383 28.87 -8.18 -4.58
CA GLU A 383 30.02 -8.99 -5.00
C GLU A 383 31.28 -8.21 -4.69
N ALA A 384 32.10 -8.73 -3.78
CA ALA A 384 33.28 -8.04 -3.28
C ALA A 384 34.45 -9.00 -3.05
N GLU A 385 35.66 -8.50 -3.23
CA GLU A 385 36.87 -9.14 -2.67
C GLU A 385 37.15 -8.51 -1.31
N GLN A 386 36.86 -9.24 -0.23
CA GLN A 386 37.18 -8.79 1.12
C GLN A 386 38.60 -9.22 1.50
N LEU A 387 39.36 -8.28 2.05
CA LEU A 387 40.67 -8.54 2.64
C LEU A 387 40.48 -9.07 4.06
N THR A 388 40.66 -10.37 4.25
CA THR A 388 40.71 -10.94 5.59
C THR A 388 42.13 -10.79 6.14
N ARG A 389 42.28 -10.00 7.23
CA ARG A 389 43.54 -9.89 7.97
C ARG A 389 43.66 -11.09 8.92
N GLY A 390 44.09 -12.23 8.40
CA GLY A 390 44.58 -13.35 9.22
C GLY A 390 46.04 -13.13 9.64
N GLU A 391 46.47 -13.71 10.76
CA GLU A 391 47.85 -13.63 11.27
C GLU A 391 48.90 -13.93 10.18
N GLY A 392 49.42 -12.88 9.55
CA GLY A 392 50.57 -12.93 8.63
C GLY A 392 50.28 -13.14 7.13
N GLN A 393 49.03 -13.31 6.67
CA GLN A 393 48.70 -13.42 5.25
C GLN A 393 47.41 -12.66 4.88
N GLU A 394 47.51 -11.73 3.93
CA GLU A 394 46.36 -11.10 3.29
C GLU A 394 45.65 -12.14 2.41
N ALA A 395 44.60 -12.76 2.93
CA ALA A 395 43.76 -13.64 2.14
C ALA A 395 42.57 -12.85 1.58
N ARG A 396 42.42 -12.87 0.25
CA ARG A 396 41.26 -12.31 -0.44
C ARG A 396 40.15 -13.35 -0.47
N GLN A 397 39.02 -13.02 0.12
CA GLN A 397 37.82 -13.86 0.04
C GLN A 397 36.80 -13.16 -0.87
N SER A 398 36.42 -13.83 -1.95
CA SER A 398 35.30 -13.39 -2.78
C SER A 398 33.99 -13.66 -2.03
N VAL A 399 33.26 -12.60 -1.73
CA VAL A 399 31.96 -12.63 -1.05
C VAL A 399 30.90 -12.25 -2.07
N ALA A 400 30.01 -13.20 -2.35
CA ALA A 400 28.75 -12.97 -3.07
C ALA A 400 27.60 -13.12 -2.07
N MET A 401 26.81 -12.06 -1.92
CA MET A 401 25.76 -11.94 -0.90
C MET A 401 24.49 -11.36 -1.51
N THR A 402 23.32 -11.88 -1.11
CA THR A 402 22.02 -11.30 -1.48
C THR A 402 21.10 -11.15 -0.27
N GLY A 403 20.41 -10.02 -0.21
CA GLY A 403 19.46 -9.66 0.84
C GLY A 403 18.04 -9.58 0.29
N VAL A 404 17.09 -10.27 0.93
CA VAL A 404 15.67 -10.20 0.60
C VAL A 404 14.91 -9.63 1.80
N ILE A 405 14.15 -8.57 1.57
CA ILE A 405 13.29 -7.95 2.57
C ILE A 405 12.02 -8.79 2.75
N ASP A 406 11.68 -9.08 4.00
CA ASP A 406 10.42 -9.68 4.46
C ASP A 406 9.92 -8.98 5.73
N GLY A 407 9.28 -7.83 5.55
CA GLY A 407 8.81 -6.97 6.64
C GLY A 407 9.97 -6.51 7.51
N SER A 408 9.93 -6.83 8.81
CA SER A 408 11.03 -6.51 9.74
C SER A 408 12.18 -7.51 9.69
N LYS A 409 12.19 -8.46 8.75
CA LYS A 409 13.26 -9.45 8.61
C LYS A 409 14.05 -9.20 7.33
N LEU A 410 15.38 -9.22 7.46
CA LEU A 410 16.29 -9.26 6.33
C LEU A 410 16.83 -10.68 6.17
N LEU A 411 16.42 -11.34 5.10
CA LEU A 411 16.82 -12.69 4.74
C LEU A 411 18.12 -12.62 3.93
N LEU A 412 19.18 -13.22 4.46
CA LEU A 412 20.54 -13.10 3.96
C LEU A 412 21.04 -14.46 3.46
N THR A 413 21.32 -14.55 2.15
CA THR A 413 21.92 -15.75 1.53
C THR A 413 23.31 -15.44 0.94
N PRO A 414 24.41 -15.83 1.60
CA PRO A 414 25.75 -15.77 1.03
C PRO A 414 25.89 -16.91 0.01
N LEU A 415 25.74 -16.59 -1.28
CA LEU A 415 25.73 -17.56 -2.38
C LEU A 415 27.03 -18.34 -2.50
N HIS A 416 28.15 -17.74 -2.07
CA HIS A 416 29.46 -18.38 -2.03
C HIS A 416 29.56 -19.47 -0.93
N ARG A 417 28.69 -19.45 0.08
CA ARG A 417 28.63 -20.49 1.14
C ARG A 417 27.55 -21.53 0.85
N ALA A 418 26.35 -21.09 0.50
CA ALA A 418 25.21 -21.96 0.25
C ALA A 418 24.17 -21.30 -0.66
N MET A 419 23.67 -22.05 -1.65
CA MET A 419 22.57 -21.64 -2.51
C MET A 419 21.23 -22.05 -1.88
N VAL A 420 20.81 -21.33 -0.82
CA VAL A 420 19.52 -21.59 -0.17
C VAL A 420 18.39 -20.96 -1.01
N PRO A 421 17.37 -21.73 -1.43
CA PRO A 421 16.28 -21.21 -2.26
C PRO A 421 15.27 -20.39 -1.42
N PRO A 422 14.71 -19.30 -1.95
CA PRO A 422 13.59 -18.59 -1.32
C PRO A 422 12.38 -19.52 -1.13
N PRO A 423 11.60 -19.40 -0.03
CA PRO A 423 11.63 -18.33 0.97
C PRO A 423 12.68 -18.48 2.07
N PHE A 424 13.47 -19.54 2.05
CA PHE A 424 14.51 -19.76 3.04
C PHE A 424 15.75 -18.89 2.75
N ALA A 425 16.47 -18.57 3.81
CA ALA A 425 17.79 -17.95 3.76
C ALA A 425 18.72 -18.58 4.79
N LEU A 426 20.02 -18.50 4.52
CA LEU A 426 21.02 -19.07 5.42
C LEU A 426 21.07 -18.31 6.75
N LEU A 427 21.00 -16.99 6.69
CA LEU A 427 21.07 -16.05 7.79
C LEU A 427 19.84 -15.16 7.80
N GLN A 428 19.49 -14.62 8.97
CA GLN A 428 18.38 -13.68 9.12
C GLN A 428 18.75 -12.62 10.16
N ALA A 429 18.51 -11.35 9.84
CA ALA A 429 18.49 -10.25 10.78
C ALA A 429 17.03 -9.82 11.02
N THR A 430 16.69 -9.37 12.23
CA THR A 430 15.33 -8.93 12.59
C THR A 430 15.39 -7.58 13.25
N PHE A 431 14.51 -6.69 12.83
CA PHE A 431 14.42 -5.30 13.24
C PHE A 431 13.08 -5.04 13.96
N ASP A 432 12.99 -3.87 14.56
CA ASP A 432 11.86 -3.34 15.32
C ASP A 432 10.73 -2.80 14.44
N ALA A 433 11.02 -2.36 13.21
CA ALA A 433 10.02 -1.95 12.21
C ALA A 433 10.26 -2.62 10.84
N ALA A 434 9.33 -2.42 9.90
CA ALA A 434 9.46 -2.94 8.54
C ALA A 434 10.64 -2.27 7.81
N ILE A 435 11.34 -3.02 6.97
CA ILE A 435 12.49 -2.53 6.20
C ILE A 435 12.01 -1.94 4.87
N ASN A 436 12.44 -0.72 4.56
CA ASN A 436 12.16 -0.07 3.28
C ASN A 436 13.37 -0.02 2.33
N SER A 437 14.61 0.01 2.85
CA SER A 437 15.81 0.03 2.00
C SER A 437 16.99 -0.65 2.67
N VAL A 438 17.84 -1.31 1.87
CA VAL A 438 19.05 -1.99 2.32
C VAL A 438 20.18 -1.73 1.33
N VAL A 439 21.36 -1.38 1.82
CA VAL A 439 22.57 -1.21 1.02
C VAL A 439 23.75 -1.89 1.71
N PHE A 440 24.54 -2.64 0.93
CA PHE A 440 25.75 -3.30 1.41
C PHE A 440 26.99 -2.41 1.19
N ASP A 441 27.94 -2.43 2.13
CA ASP A 441 29.29 -1.92 1.87
C ASP A 441 30.05 -2.94 1.01
N SER A 442 30.71 -2.44 -0.04
CA SER A 442 31.48 -3.28 -0.96
C SER A 442 32.86 -3.67 -0.46
N GLN A 443 33.36 -3.14 0.67
CA GLN A 443 34.68 -3.56 1.20
C GLN A 443 34.67 -4.10 2.63
N THR A 444 33.58 -3.92 3.37
CA THR A 444 33.49 -4.37 4.76
C THR A 444 32.31 -5.31 4.94
N GLU A 445 32.32 -6.11 6.01
CA GLU A 445 31.16 -6.93 6.40
C GLU A 445 30.10 -6.07 7.09
N THR A 446 29.72 -4.95 6.47
CA THR A 446 28.68 -4.05 6.97
C THR A 446 27.59 -3.80 5.95
N LEU A 447 26.40 -3.51 6.46
CA LEU A 447 25.27 -3.06 5.66
C LEU A 447 24.49 -1.99 6.43
N LEU A 448 23.73 -1.20 5.69
CA LEU A 448 22.88 -0.15 6.23
C LEU A 448 21.43 -0.47 5.88
N VAL A 449 20.55 -0.34 6.87
CA VAL A 449 19.10 -0.61 6.75
C VAL A 449 18.34 0.65 7.08
N LEU A 450 17.35 1.00 6.25
CA LEU A 450 16.36 2.04 6.51
C LEU A 450 15.03 1.39 6.84
N LEU A 451 14.48 1.74 7.99
CA LEU A 451 13.20 1.25 8.48
C LEU A 451 12.06 2.21 8.13
N ALA A 452 10.83 1.70 8.15
CA ALA A 452 9.61 2.44 7.82
C ALA A 452 9.28 3.58 8.80
N ASN A 453 9.76 3.49 10.03
CA ASN A 453 9.67 4.56 11.04
C ASN A 453 10.73 5.67 10.84
N GLY A 454 11.60 5.55 9.83
CA GLY A 454 12.66 6.51 9.52
C GLY A 454 14.02 6.20 10.16
N ASP A 455 14.11 5.19 11.03
CA ASP A 455 15.37 4.83 11.67
C ASP A 455 16.37 4.22 10.66
N VAL A 456 17.63 4.60 10.81
CA VAL A 456 18.75 4.05 10.05
C VAL A 456 19.58 3.16 10.96
N ILE A 457 19.81 1.90 10.58
CA ILE A 457 20.53 0.93 11.39
C ILE A 457 21.76 0.43 10.64
N LEU A 458 22.93 0.63 11.24
CA LEU A 458 24.18 0.02 10.81
C LEU A 458 24.26 -1.40 11.36
N VAL A 459 24.46 -2.38 10.48
CA VAL A 459 24.68 -3.77 10.86
C VAL A 459 26.10 -4.16 10.49
N GLU A 460 26.89 -4.57 11.48
CA GLU A 460 28.26 -5.03 11.29
C GLU A 460 28.36 -6.54 11.52
N ASN A 461 29.37 -7.17 10.91
CA ASN A 461 29.64 -8.61 11.01
C ASN A 461 28.41 -9.46 10.67
N TYR A 462 27.69 -9.09 9.61
CA TYR A 462 26.40 -9.71 9.27
C TYR A 462 26.52 -11.19 8.86
N LEU A 463 27.73 -11.69 8.59
CA LEU A 463 28.01 -13.10 8.28
C LEU A 463 28.17 -13.99 9.51
N THR A 464 28.29 -13.40 10.71
CA THR A 464 28.44 -14.08 12.00
C THR A 464 27.21 -13.81 12.87
N PRO A 465 26.14 -14.62 12.74
CA PRO A 465 24.90 -14.39 13.47
C PRO A 465 25.12 -14.49 14.99
N THR A 466 24.39 -13.65 15.74
CA THR A 466 24.37 -13.66 17.22
C THR A 466 23.80 -14.96 17.79
N ASP A 467 22.86 -15.60 17.07
CA ASP A 467 22.25 -16.85 17.48
C ASP A 467 22.42 -17.93 16.38
N VAL A 468 23.13 -19.02 16.70
CA VAL A 468 23.43 -20.12 15.76
C VAL A 468 22.16 -20.89 15.35
N ARG A 469 21.05 -20.68 16.08
CA ARG A 469 19.73 -21.24 15.78
C ARG A 469 18.88 -20.37 14.83
N ALA A 470 19.33 -19.17 14.47
CA ALA A 470 18.62 -18.23 13.61
C ALA A 470 18.66 -18.57 12.10
N SER A 471 19.14 -19.76 11.71
CA SER A 471 19.01 -20.21 10.32
C SER A 471 17.57 -20.61 10.03
N SER A 472 16.90 -19.85 9.16
CA SER A 472 15.56 -20.20 8.68
C SER A 472 15.52 -21.53 7.91
N ALA A 473 16.67 -22.02 7.44
CA ALA A 473 16.82 -23.26 6.68
C ALA A 473 17.01 -24.52 7.56
N GLY A 474 17.11 -24.39 8.89
CA GLY A 474 17.38 -25.52 9.78
C GLY A 474 18.74 -26.20 9.57
N LEU A 475 19.60 -25.62 8.72
CA LEU A 475 20.96 -26.07 8.51
C LEU A 475 21.85 -25.40 9.55
N PRO A 476 22.64 -26.15 10.34
CA PRO A 476 23.66 -25.53 11.16
C PRO A 476 24.59 -24.75 10.20
N PRO A 477 24.93 -23.49 10.50
CA PRO A 477 25.92 -22.78 9.69
C PRO A 477 27.17 -23.65 9.64
N PRO A 478 27.77 -23.87 8.44
CA PRO A 478 28.96 -24.69 8.34
C PRO A 478 30.00 -24.15 9.32
N PRO A 479 30.68 -25.01 10.09
CA PRO A 479 31.69 -24.55 11.03
C PRO A 479 32.72 -23.76 10.22
N ASN A 480 32.92 -22.48 10.54
CA ASN A 480 34.10 -21.76 10.09
C ASN A 480 35.30 -22.64 10.44
N ALA A 481 36.00 -23.12 9.41
CA ALA A 481 37.30 -23.73 9.61
C ALA A 481 38.17 -22.63 10.25
N ALA A 482 38.50 -22.85 11.53
CA ALA A 482 39.05 -21.88 12.48
C ALA A 482 38.03 -20.90 13.10
N ARG A 483 37.35 -21.32 14.17
CA ARG A 483 36.95 -20.37 15.23
C ARG A 483 38.23 -19.81 15.85
N SER A 484 38.65 -18.64 15.39
CA SER A 484 39.57 -17.81 16.18
C SER A 484 38.82 -17.37 17.46
N ARG A 485 39.53 -17.11 18.56
CA ARG A 485 38.92 -16.60 19.80
C ARG A 485 38.43 -15.12 19.68
N SER A 486 38.34 -14.58 18.47
CA SER A 486 38.20 -13.15 18.16
C SER A 486 37.11 -12.85 17.12
N ASP A 487 36.12 -13.72 16.92
CA ASP A 487 35.05 -13.44 15.96
C ASP A 487 33.96 -12.58 16.66
N THR A 488 33.97 -11.29 16.38
CA THR A 488 32.96 -10.33 16.86
C THR A 488 31.59 -10.71 16.27
N LEU A 489 30.58 -10.87 17.13
CA LEU A 489 29.22 -11.20 16.69
C LEU A 489 28.60 -10.04 15.90
N MET A 490 27.54 -10.34 15.13
CA MET A 490 26.72 -9.33 14.47
C MET A 490 26.27 -8.27 15.48
N SER A 491 26.58 -7.00 15.21
CA SER A 491 26.13 -5.84 15.98
C SER A 491 25.15 -5.02 15.16
N MET A 492 24.17 -4.43 15.83
CA MET A 492 23.22 -3.49 15.23
C MET A 492 23.28 -2.19 16.02
N THR A 493 23.55 -1.09 15.33
CA THR A 493 23.69 0.24 15.94
C THR A 493 22.76 1.22 15.23
N THR A 494 21.83 1.83 15.99
CA THR A 494 20.94 2.87 15.47
C THR A 494 21.72 4.15 15.22
N VAL A 495 21.61 4.68 14.01
CA VAL A 495 22.25 5.91 13.54
C VAL A 495 21.22 7.03 13.59
N LYS A 496 21.29 7.89 14.61
CA LYS A 496 20.42 9.06 14.71
C LYS A 496 20.82 10.10 13.66
N LEU A 497 19.88 10.60 12.87
CA LEU A 497 20.12 11.66 11.89
C LEU A 497 19.92 13.03 12.56
N ILE A 498 20.91 13.92 12.47
CA ILE A 498 20.82 15.28 12.99
C ILE A 498 20.85 16.28 11.83
N HIS A 499 19.77 17.05 11.68
CA HIS A 499 19.68 18.10 10.67
C HIS A 499 20.23 19.43 11.22
N ALA A 500 21.23 20.00 10.56
CA ALA A 500 21.80 21.29 10.93
C ALA A 500 21.01 22.44 10.27
N GLY A 501 19.92 22.87 10.91
CA GLY A 501 19.26 24.15 10.64
C GLY A 501 18.01 24.09 9.77
N LEU A 502 16.85 23.97 10.43
CA LEU A 502 15.53 24.60 10.19
C LEU A 502 14.52 23.88 11.12
N ASP A 503 13.46 24.58 11.52
CA ASP A 503 12.51 24.25 12.59
C ASP A 503 12.05 22.77 12.63
N ASP A 504 11.97 22.20 13.85
CA ASP A 504 11.29 21.01 14.43
C ASP A 504 10.66 19.88 13.56
N GLU A 505 10.82 19.83 12.23
CA GLU A 505 10.32 18.76 11.37
C GLU A 505 11.33 17.60 11.31
N PRO A 506 10.89 16.35 11.57
CA PRO A 506 11.77 15.18 11.51
C PRO A 506 12.26 14.94 10.07
N PHE A 507 13.58 14.99 9.89
CA PHE A 507 14.21 14.66 8.61
C PHE A 507 14.07 13.16 8.32
N THR A 508 13.36 12.80 7.24
CA THR A 508 13.11 11.40 6.86
C THR A 508 13.76 11.06 5.51
N LEU A 509 14.52 9.96 5.50
CA LEU A 509 15.03 9.35 4.28
C LEU A 509 13.96 8.43 3.68
N LEU A 510 13.88 8.43 2.35
CA LEU A 510 12.99 7.53 1.62
C LEU A 510 13.72 6.28 1.12
N SER A 511 14.99 6.43 0.72
CA SER A 511 15.81 5.30 0.28
C SER A 511 17.29 5.56 0.51
N LEU A 512 18.04 4.49 0.75
CA LEU A 512 19.50 4.50 0.83
C LEU A 512 20.06 4.19 -0.56
N LEU A 513 21.15 4.86 -0.95
CA LEU A 513 21.76 4.70 -2.26
C LEU A 513 23.15 4.07 -2.17
N TRP A 514 23.91 4.41 -1.14
CA TRP A 514 25.30 3.98 -0.99
C TRP A 514 25.75 4.07 0.47
N VAL A 515 26.67 3.19 0.90
CA VAL A 515 27.28 3.24 2.23
C VAL A 515 28.77 2.90 2.16
N ARG A 516 29.54 3.51 3.07
CA ARG A 516 30.92 3.18 3.37
C ARG A 516 31.17 3.26 4.86
N PHE A 517 31.65 2.16 5.42
CA PHE A 517 32.13 2.12 6.79
C PHE A 517 33.65 1.90 6.82
N SER A 518 34.34 2.70 7.64
CA SER A 518 35.78 2.59 7.87
C SER A 518 36.01 2.12 9.31
N PRO A 519 36.32 0.82 9.52
CA PRO A 519 36.51 0.26 10.87
C PRO A 519 37.68 0.90 11.62
N GLU A 520 38.76 1.26 10.92
CA GLU A 520 39.95 1.87 11.53
C GLU A 520 39.68 3.25 12.14
N SER A 521 38.75 4.00 11.56
CA SER A 521 38.39 5.35 12.00
C SER A 521 37.01 5.43 12.64
N CYS A 522 36.30 4.29 12.80
CA CYS A 522 34.89 4.21 13.17
C CYS A 522 34.02 5.28 12.48
N ARG A 523 34.28 5.50 11.18
CA ARG A 523 33.62 6.54 10.39
C ARG A 523 32.62 5.91 9.44
N LEU A 524 31.38 6.38 9.50
CA LEU A 524 30.30 5.99 8.61
C LEU A 524 29.98 7.15 7.67
N VAL A 525 29.98 6.87 6.37
CA VAL A 525 29.53 7.81 5.34
C VAL A 525 28.51 7.10 4.47
N PHE A 526 27.37 7.73 4.22
CA PHE A 526 26.35 7.14 3.34
C PHE A 526 25.62 8.22 2.55
N ALA A 527 25.04 7.80 1.43
CA ALA A 527 24.19 8.63 0.60
C ALA A 527 22.78 8.05 0.59
N GLY A 528 21.79 8.92 0.68
CA GLY A 528 20.39 8.58 0.57
C GLY A 528 19.62 9.65 -0.19
N LYS A 529 18.35 9.36 -0.46
CA LYS A 529 17.40 10.34 -0.98
C LYS A 529 16.31 10.60 0.05
N THR A 530 15.89 11.85 0.16
CA THR A 530 14.81 12.26 1.07
C THR A 530 13.45 11.92 0.49
N GLY A 531 12.42 11.96 1.35
CA GLY A 531 11.03 11.85 0.91
C GLY A 531 10.49 13.09 0.18
N TRP A 532 11.23 14.20 0.17
CA TRP A 532 10.82 15.46 -0.45
C TRP A 532 11.71 15.76 -1.65
N ARG A 533 11.14 15.71 -2.87
CA ARG A 533 11.84 15.96 -4.15
C ARG A 533 13.00 15.01 -4.44
N ASP A 534 13.01 13.83 -3.81
CA ASP A 534 14.10 12.85 -3.88
C ASP A 534 15.48 13.51 -3.76
N GLN A 535 15.60 14.52 -2.87
CA GLN A 535 16.83 15.28 -2.74
C GLN A 535 17.96 14.37 -2.26
N LEU A 536 19.11 14.45 -2.94
CA LEU A 536 20.31 13.73 -2.52
C LEU A 536 20.86 14.32 -1.23
N VAL A 537 21.17 13.42 -0.30
CA VAL A 537 21.73 13.77 0.99
C VAL A 537 22.94 12.90 1.25
N LEU A 538 24.00 13.53 1.74
CA LEU A 538 25.20 12.87 2.22
C LEU A 538 25.21 12.95 3.74
N CYS A 539 25.33 11.80 4.38
CA CYS A 539 25.41 11.68 5.82
C CYS A 539 26.82 11.24 6.21
N SER A 540 27.40 11.88 7.21
CA SER A 540 28.68 11.49 7.80
C SER A 540 28.52 11.39 9.31
N MET A 541 29.10 10.37 9.91
CA MET A 541 29.16 10.19 11.35
C MET A 541 30.59 9.81 11.70
N ASP A 542 31.21 10.64 12.55
CA ASP A 542 32.52 10.38 13.11
C ASP A 542 32.30 9.78 14.51
N THR A 543 32.96 8.67 14.82
CA THR A 543 32.92 7.94 16.11
C THR A 543 31.59 7.30 16.53
N LEU A 544 31.33 6.08 16.04
CA LEU A 544 30.36 5.13 16.62
C LEU A 544 30.83 4.61 18.00
N ASN A 545 30.67 5.41 19.07
CA ASN A 545 30.88 4.93 20.43
C ASN A 545 29.53 4.54 21.05
N ALA A 546 29.35 3.25 21.37
CA ALA A 546 28.14 2.67 21.98
C ALA A 546 27.73 3.26 23.34
N ASN A 547 28.51 4.18 23.92
CA ASN A 547 28.35 4.71 25.27
C ASN A 547 28.02 6.21 25.35
N THR A 548 27.85 6.90 24.22
CA THR A 548 27.52 8.33 24.19
C THR A 548 26.26 8.56 23.38
N GLU A 549 25.14 8.81 24.04
CA GLU A 549 23.81 9.03 23.44
C GLU A 549 23.71 10.30 22.55
N THR A 550 24.80 11.03 22.33
CA THR A 550 24.81 12.44 21.91
C THR A 550 25.46 12.74 20.56
N GLU A 551 26.03 11.79 19.82
CA GLU A 551 26.59 12.06 18.49
C GLU A 551 25.77 11.35 17.40
N GLY A 552 25.00 12.12 16.63
CA GLY A 552 24.26 11.63 15.47
C GLY A 552 24.97 11.97 14.16
N ALA A 553 24.58 11.30 13.07
CA ALA A 553 25.09 11.56 11.74
C ALA A 553 24.70 12.97 11.28
N THR A 554 25.70 13.76 10.87
CA THR A 554 25.47 15.08 10.28
C THR A 554 24.90 14.92 8.88
N VAL A 555 23.72 15.48 8.66
CA VAL A 555 23.01 15.46 7.39
C VAL A 555 23.43 16.66 6.52
N CYS A 556 24.07 16.40 5.38
CA CYS A 556 24.47 17.42 4.41
C CYS A 556 23.59 17.33 3.16
N PRO A 557 22.58 18.22 3.01
CA PRO A 557 21.76 18.25 1.81
C PRO A 557 22.58 18.72 0.61
N VAL A 558 22.46 18.01 -0.51
CA VAL A 558 23.07 18.38 -1.79
C VAL A 558 22.00 19.04 -2.66
N LYS A 559 22.36 20.06 -3.45
CA LYS A 559 21.44 20.71 -4.41
C LYS A 559 21.25 19.85 -5.67
N LEU A 560 20.96 18.57 -5.48
CA LEU A 560 20.61 17.59 -6.50
C LEU A 560 19.27 16.99 -6.11
N PHE A 561 18.28 17.14 -6.98
CA PHE A 561 16.90 16.70 -6.78
C PHE A 561 16.56 15.65 -7.85
N ASP A 562 15.43 14.96 -7.67
CA ASP A 562 14.94 13.94 -8.59
C ASP A 562 15.97 12.84 -8.88
N VAL A 563 16.72 12.44 -7.84
CA VAL A 563 17.75 11.41 -7.99
C VAL A 563 17.09 10.04 -8.12
N ARG A 564 17.24 9.45 -9.31
CA ARG A 564 16.81 8.09 -9.66
C ARG A 564 18.04 7.18 -9.79
N ARG A 565 17.95 5.87 -9.48
CA ARG A 565 19.07 4.96 -9.75
C ARG A 565 19.07 4.57 -11.23
N ALA A 566 20.26 4.53 -11.85
CA ALA A 566 20.41 4.25 -13.28
C ALA A 566 19.94 2.85 -13.70
N CYS A 567 19.96 1.87 -12.79
CA CYS A 567 19.43 0.52 -13.03
C CYS A 567 17.88 0.47 -13.12
N GLU A 568 17.20 1.57 -12.82
CA GLU A 568 15.75 1.66 -12.71
C GLU A 568 15.09 2.42 -13.89
N VAL A 569 15.88 2.99 -14.82
CA VAL A 569 15.39 3.80 -15.97
C VAL A 569 15.41 3.03 -17.30
N LEU A 570 15.90 1.79 -17.31
CA LEU A 570 16.12 0.98 -18.53
C LEU A 570 15.11 -0.18 -18.73
N GLN A 571 13.92 -0.11 -18.14
CA GLN A 571 12.83 -1.05 -18.46
C GLN A 571 11.72 -0.37 -19.25
#